data_AF-A0A3B0VME2-F1
#
_entry.id   AF-A0A3B0VME2-F1
#
_cell.length_a   1.000
_cell.length_b   1.000
_cell.length_c   1.000
_cell.angle_alpha   90.00
_cell.angle_beta   90.00
_cell.angle_gamma   90.00
#
_symmetry.space_group_name_H-M   'P 1'
#
loop_
_entity.id
_entity.type
_entity.pdbx_description
1 polymer ?
#
loop_
_entity_poly.entity_id
_entity_poly.type
_entity_poly.pdbx_seq_one_letter_code
_entity_poly.pdbx_strand_id
1 'polypeptide(L)'
;MFGNRLNPVARAEKYIEKGNYKKAMKVLANTFKKYPNSLDLARLRFEYGKYIPFDDFHHQAAKDYFNLQMQFDVSGEKIHGDFVKYMTTTQGRIQLDDETLVHLSVVFAANGFENNAVYIINGMIRKECELPQFVDALVAVINYLEEKGADKKTASYKNYLKWHYPDHEMTHYILSKNR
;
A
#
# COMPACT_ATOMS: atom_id res chain seq x y z
N MET A 1 43.88 -1.24 -12.23
CA MET A 1 43.53 -0.16 -11.29
C MET A 1 42.05 0.18 -11.45
N PHE A 2 41.17 -0.34 -10.58
CA PHE A 2 39.74 0.01 -10.57
C PHE A 2 39.50 1.07 -9.50
N GLY A 3 39.50 2.34 -9.89
CA GLY A 3 39.29 3.45 -8.96
C GLY A 3 37.89 3.42 -8.34
N ASN A 4 37.82 3.24 -7.02
CA ASN A 4 36.93 3.88 -6.04
C ASN A 4 35.52 4.36 -6.48
N ARG A 5 34.81 3.60 -7.32
CA ARG A 5 33.37 3.78 -7.48
C ARG A 5 32.68 3.24 -6.23
N LEU A 6 32.53 4.11 -5.22
CA LEU A 6 31.72 3.84 -4.03
C LEU A 6 30.44 3.12 -4.43
N ASN A 7 30.13 2.01 -3.75
CA ASN A 7 28.86 1.29 -3.81
C ASN A 7 27.72 2.32 -3.94
N PRO A 8 26.80 2.21 -4.93
CA PRO A 8 25.73 3.19 -5.11
C PRO A 8 24.93 3.52 -3.84
N VAL A 9 24.79 2.55 -2.94
CA VAL A 9 24.19 2.73 -1.60
C VAL A 9 25.05 3.67 -0.74
N ALA A 10 26.34 3.37 -0.56
CA ALA A 10 27.28 4.22 0.18
C ALA A 10 27.40 5.64 -0.42
N ARG A 11 27.23 5.77 -1.74
CA ARG A 11 27.17 7.08 -2.39
C ARG A 11 25.88 7.83 -2.06
N ALA A 12 24.74 7.13 -2.03
CA ALA A 12 23.48 7.73 -1.63
C ALA A 12 23.52 8.19 -0.17
N GLU A 13 24.07 7.37 0.74
CA GLU A 13 24.28 7.71 2.16
C GLU A 13 25.08 9.01 2.32
N LYS A 14 26.21 9.15 1.61
CA LYS A 14 26.99 10.41 1.60
C LYS A 14 26.20 11.62 1.11
N TYR A 15 25.22 11.44 0.22
CA TYR A 15 24.34 12.54 -0.17
C TYR A 15 23.30 12.84 0.92
N ILE A 16 22.77 11.83 1.61
CA ILE A 16 21.86 12.02 2.76
C ILE A 16 22.57 12.80 3.88
N GLU A 17 23.79 12.40 4.26
CA GLU A 17 24.60 13.09 5.28
C GLU A 17 24.82 14.58 4.95
N LYS A 18 24.91 14.92 3.66
CA LYS A 18 25.10 16.28 3.17
C LYS A 18 23.78 17.01 2.88
N GLY A 19 22.63 16.48 3.31
CA GLY A 19 21.30 17.06 3.05
C GLY A 19 20.87 17.06 1.58
N ASN A 20 21.59 16.36 0.69
CA ASN A 20 21.33 16.29 -0.75
C ASN A 20 20.33 15.17 -1.09
N TYR A 21 19.14 15.19 -0.46
CA TYR A 21 18.18 14.09 -0.48
C TYR A 21 17.71 13.69 -1.89
N LYS A 22 17.36 14.65 -2.75
CA LYS A 22 16.96 14.34 -4.14
C LYS A 22 18.06 13.63 -4.93
N LYS A 23 19.33 14.01 -4.72
CA LYS A 23 20.48 13.34 -5.37
C LYS A 23 20.64 11.92 -4.85
N ALA A 24 20.51 11.70 -3.55
CA ALA A 24 20.52 10.37 -2.95
C ALA A 24 19.43 9.48 -3.55
N MET A 25 18.18 9.99 -3.58
CA MET A 25 17.03 9.27 -4.13
C MET A 25 17.18 8.94 -5.61
N LYS A 26 17.75 9.85 -6.42
CA LYS A 26 18.07 9.56 -7.82
C LYS A 26 19.09 8.42 -7.98
N VAL A 27 20.11 8.36 -7.13
CA VAL A 27 21.10 7.26 -7.14
C VAL A 27 20.43 5.93 -6.77
N LEU A 28 19.61 5.92 -5.72
CA LEU A 28 18.92 4.72 -5.29
C LEU A 28 17.88 4.24 -6.31
N ALA A 29 17.10 5.15 -6.91
CA ALA A 29 16.14 4.82 -7.95
C ALA A 29 16.83 4.18 -9.17
N ASN A 30 17.96 4.73 -9.62
CA ASN A 30 18.74 4.15 -10.70
C ASN A 30 19.35 2.79 -10.36
N THR A 31 19.69 2.58 -9.09
CA THR A 31 20.18 1.28 -8.60
C THR A 31 19.03 0.27 -8.58
N PHE A 32 17.84 0.69 -8.15
CA PHE A 32 16.65 -0.16 -8.07
C PHE A 32 16.17 -0.63 -9.43
N LYS A 33 16.26 0.22 -10.46
CA LYS A 33 16.00 -0.21 -11.84
C LYS A 33 16.83 -1.41 -12.30
N LYS A 34 18.02 -1.63 -11.70
CA LYS A 34 18.88 -2.78 -11.99
C LYS A 34 18.54 -4.01 -11.14
N TYR A 35 17.91 -3.80 -9.98
CA TYR A 35 17.57 -4.83 -9.00
C TYR A 35 16.13 -4.60 -8.47
N PRO A 36 15.10 -4.69 -9.35
CA PRO A 36 13.74 -4.27 -9.01
C PRO A 36 13.07 -5.14 -7.95
N ASN A 37 13.55 -6.37 -7.73
CA ASN A 37 13.00 -7.29 -6.72
C ASN A 37 13.77 -7.25 -5.39
N SER A 38 14.64 -6.25 -5.19
CA SER A 38 15.37 -6.10 -3.93
C SER A 38 14.51 -5.37 -2.90
N LEU A 39 13.91 -6.14 -1.98
CA LEU A 39 13.13 -5.60 -0.85
C LEU A 39 13.98 -4.62 -0.01
N ASP A 40 15.26 -4.93 0.22
CA ASP A 40 16.17 -4.05 0.96
C ASP A 40 16.38 -2.70 0.28
N LEU A 41 16.52 -2.68 -1.05
CA LEU A 41 16.71 -1.45 -1.78
C LEU A 41 15.42 -0.63 -1.86
N ALA A 42 14.27 -1.29 -1.96
CA ALA A 42 12.96 -0.63 -1.85
C ALA A 42 12.77 -0.01 -0.46
N ARG A 43 13.07 -0.77 0.61
CA ARG A 43 13.05 -0.29 1.99
C ARG A 43 13.96 0.92 2.19
N LEU A 44 15.18 0.87 1.68
CA LEU A 44 16.13 1.98 1.80
C LEU A 44 15.62 3.26 1.10
N ARG A 45 15.06 3.11 -0.10
CA ARG A 45 14.42 4.22 -0.83
C ARG A 45 13.25 4.80 -0.04
N PHE A 46 12.40 3.96 0.53
CA PHE A 46 11.29 4.39 1.37
C PHE A 46 11.79 5.16 2.60
N GLU A 47 12.76 4.62 3.33
CA GLU A 47 13.33 5.23 4.53
C GLU A 47 14.01 6.58 4.30
N TYR A 48 14.69 6.75 3.16
CA TYR A 48 15.30 8.03 2.80
C TYR A 48 14.36 8.99 2.08
N GLY A 49 13.31 8.46 1.44
CA GLY A 49 12.27 9.27 0.81
C GLY A 49 11.54 10.17 1.81
N LYS A 50 11.47 9.79 3.09
CA LYS A 50 10.84 10.61 4.16
C LYS A 50 11.43 12.02 4.30
N TYR A 51 12.68 12.24 3.88
CA TYR A 51 13.31 13.57 3.90
C TYR A 51 12.82 14.50 2.78
N ILE A 52 12.14 13.95 1.78
CA ILE A 52 11.48 14.67 0.68
C ILE A 52 10.03 14.15 0.54
N PRO A 53 9.20 14.30 1.58
CA PRO A 53 7.99 13.52 1.75
C PRO A 53 6.95 13.70 0.64
N PHE A 54 6.93 14.86 0.00
CA PHE A 54 5.99 15.26 -1.07
C PHE A 54 6.59 15.17 -2.48
N ASP A 55 7.79 14.59 -2.62
CA ASP A 55 8.44 14.41 -3.91
C ASP A 55 8.08 13.03 -4.47
N ASP A 56 7.88 12.95 -5.79
CA ASP A 56 7.50 11.72 -6.51
C ASP A 56 8.46 10.55 -6.21
N PHE A 57 9.74 10.84 -5.93
CA PHE A 57 10.70 9.81 -5.54
C PHE A 57 10.28 9.03 -4.30
N HIS A 58 9.68 9.71 -3.31
CA HIS A 58 9.21 9.05 -2.08
C HIS A 58 7.95 8.23 -2.35
N HIS A 59 6.99 8.78 -3.09
CA HIS A 59 5.75 8.09 -3.42
C HIS A 59 5.98 6.84 -4.28
N GLN A 60 6.84 6.93 -5.30
CA GLN A 60 7.24 5.78 -6.10
C GLN A 60 7.98 4.74 -5.24
N ALA A 61 8.85 5.17 -4.32
CA ALA A 61 9.53 4.25 -3.41
C ALA A 61 8.56 3.53 -2.48
N ALA A 62 7.54 4.23 -1.96
CA ALA A 62 6.51 3.64 -1.13
C ALA A 62 5.70 2.58 -1.89
N LYS A 63 5.26 2.90 -3.11
CA LYS A 63 4.59 1.94 -4.01
C LYS A 63 5.43 0.67 -4.21
N ASP A 64 6.68 0.84 -4.66
CA ASP A 64 7.57 -0.29 -4.94
C ASP A 64 7.79 -1.14 -3.68
N TYR A 65 7.93 -0.49 -2.52
CA TYR A 65 8.17 -1.16 -1.26
C TYR A 65 6.96 -1.94 -0.75
N PHE A 66 5.76 -1.35 -0.73
CA PHE A 66 4.55 -2.06 -0.30
C PHE A 66 4.25 -3.28 -1.19
N ASN A 67 4.39 -3.15 -2.51
CA ASN A 67 4.19 -4.27 -3.42
C ASN A 67 5.19 -5.41 -3.18
N LEU A 68 6.46 -5.09 -2.94
CA LEU A 68 7.44 -6.12 -2.59
C LEU A 68 7.19 -6.71 -1.20
N GLN A 69 6.74 -5.93 -0.21
CA GLN A 69 6.39 -6.47 1.10
C GLN A 69 5.28 -7.52 1.00
N MET A 70 4.24 -7.24 0.22
CA MET A 70 3.13 -8.18 -0.03
C MET A 70 3.60 -9.41 -0.83
N GLN A 71 4.56 -9.26 -1.74
CA GLN A 71 5.13 -10.38 -2.50
C GLN A 71 6.03 -11.30 -1.67
N PHE A 72 6.78 -10.75 -0.70
CA PHE A 72 7.72 -11.49 0.15
C PHE A 72 7.11 -11.93 1.49
N ASP A 73 5.79 -12.02 1.58
CA ASP A 73 5.05 -12.47 2.77
C ASP A 73 5.45 -11.75 4.06
N VAL A 74 5.76 -10.45 3.97
CA VAL A 74 6.02 -9.63 5.15
C VAL A 74 4.75 -9.54 6.00
N SER A 75 4.88 -9.63 7.33
CA SER A 75 3.71 -9.64 8.22
C SER A 75 2.82 -8.40 8.04
N GLY A 76 1.51 -8.59 8.15
CA GLY A 76 0.54 -7.50 8.01
C GLY A 76 0.76 -6.38 9.03
N GLU A 77 1.22 -6.70 10.23
CA GLU A 77 1.61 -5.71 11.26
C GLU A 77 2.75 -4.81 10.79
N LYS A 78 3.76 -5.37 10.13
CA LYS A 78 4.89 -4.60 9.62
C LYS A 78 4.48 -3.71 8.46
N ILE A 79 3.66 -4.24 7.55
CA ILE A 79 3.11 -3.49 6.42
C ILE A 79 2.26 -2.32 6.93
N HIS A 80 1.40 -2.57 7.92
CA HIS A 80 0.57 -1.54 8.54
C HIS A 80 1.41 -0.45 9.23
N GLY A 81 2.43 -0.84 10.00
CA GLY A 81 3.34 0.11 10.64
C GLY A 81 4.06 1.02 9.63
N ASP A 82 4.52 0.45 8.50
CA ASP A 82 5.14 1.23 7.43
C ASP A 82 4.14 2.14 6.71
N PHE A 83 2.90 1.67 6.50
CA PHE A 83 1.83 2.48 5.91
C PHE A 83 1.44 3.67 6.81
N VAL A 84 1.29 3.45 8.12
CA VAL A 84 1.03 4.55 9.07
C VAL A 84 2.17 5.56 9.05
N LYS A 85 3.42 5.09 9.06
CA LYS A 85 4.60 5.96 8.94
C LYS A 85 4.56 6.77 7.65
N TYR A 86 4.21 6.16 6.52
CA TYR A 86 4.06 6.85 5.24
C TYR A 86 2.97 7.92 5.32
N MET A 87 1.78 7.59 5.81
CA MET A 87 0.68 8.54 5.96
C MET A 87 1.04 9.73 6.87
N THR A 88 1.68 9.47 8.01
CA THR A 88 2.09 10.55 8.93
C THR A 88 3.14 11.45 8.27
N THR A 89 4.13 10.84 7.59
CA THR A 89 5.21 11.53 6.89
C THR A 89 4.68 12.44 5.78
N THR A 90 3.66 11.98 5.04
CA THR A 90 3.04 12.73 3.93
C THR A 90 1.82 13.55 4.36
N GLN A 91 1.51 13.61 5.66
CA GLN A 91 0.32 14.29 6.18
C GLN A 91 -0.98 13.84 5.49
N GLY A 92 -1.07 12.54 5.17
CA GLY A 92 -2.20 11.94 4.47
C GLY A 92 -2.21 12.17 2.95
N ARG A 93 -1.27 12.92 2.39
CA ARG A 93 -1.11 13.13 0.93
C ARG A 93 -0.38 11.95 0.30
N ILE A 94 -1.00 10.78 0.38
CA ILE A 94 -0.47 9.54 -0.22
C ILE A 94 -0.73 9.53 -1.73
N GLN A 95 0.23 8.99 -2.49
CA GLN A 95 0.12 8.82 -3.94
C GLN A 95 0.49 7.37 -4.30
N LEU A 96 -0.27 6.44 -3.75
CA LEU A 96 -0.24 5.04 -4.16
C LEU A 96 -1.31 4.84 -5.24
N ASP A 97 -1.03 3.94 -6.18
CA ASP A 97 -2.04 3.56 -7.16
C ASP A 97 -3.13 2.67 -6.54
N ASP A 98 -4.20 2.54 -7.31
CA ASP A 98 -5.42 1.85 -6.94
C ASP A 98 -5.19 0.39 -6.58
N GLU A 99 -4.35 -0.30 -7.37
CA GLU A 99 -4.01 -1.72 -7.17
C GLU A 99 -3.28 -1.92 -5.84
N THR A 100 -2.27 -1.10 -5.56
CA THR A 100 -1.53 -1.12 -4.30
C THR A 100 -2.46 -0.87 -3.12
N LEU A 101 -3.36 0.12 -3.22
CA LEU A 101 -4.32 0.43 -2.16
C LEU A 101 -5.31 -0.71 -1.92
N VAL A 102 -5.88 -1.30 -2.99
CA VAL A 102 -6.80 -2.44 -2.90
C VAL A 102 -6.15 -3.62 -2.17
N HIS A 103 -4.92 -3.99 -2.53
CA HIS A 103 -4.20 -5.06 -1.84
C HIS A 103 -3.88 -4.72 -0.38
N LEU A 104 -3.46 -3.49 -0.09
CA LEU A 104 -3.24 -3.04 1.29
C LEU A 104 -4.52 -3.12 2.13
N SER A 105 -5.69 -2.82 1.55
CA SER A 105 -6.97 -2.93 2.25
C SER A 105 -7.26 -4.38 2.67
N VAL A 106 -7.00 -5.36 1.79
CA VAL A 106 -7.13 -6.79 2.11
C VAL A 106 -6.21 -7.16 3.27
N VAL A 107 -4.93 -6.77 3.19
CA VAL A 107 -3.94 -7.03 4.26
C VAL A 107 -4.42 -6.43 5.58
N PHE A 108 -4.93 -5.21 5.57
CA PHE A 108 -5.39 -4.55 6.78
C PHE A 108 -6.65 -5.18 7.37
N ALA A 109 -7.62 -5.57 6.55
CA ALA A 109 -8.80 -6.28 7.02
C ALA A 109 -8.42 -7.64 7.66
N ALA A 110 -7.58 -8.42 6.98
CA ALA A 110 -7.13 -9.74 7.45
C ALA A 110 -6.33 -9.68 8.76
N ASN A 111 -5.71 -8.55 9.08
CA ASN A 111 -4.90 -8.36 10.28
C ASN A 111 -5.58 -7.46 11.34
N GLY A 112 -6.88 -7.17 11.20
CA GLY A 112 -7.66 -6.42 12.19
C GLY A 112 -7.41 -4.91 12.22
N PHE A 113 -6.75 -4.35 11.20
CA PHE A 113 -6.52 -2.91 11.06
C PHE A 113 -7.71 -2.20 10.39
N GLU A 114 -8.88 -2.27 11.02
CA GLU A 114 -10.18 -1.80 10.49
C GLU A 114 -10.12 -0.38 9.92
N ASN A 115 -9.58 0.57 10.68
CA ASN A 115 -9.62 2.00 10.32
C ASN A 115 -8.94 2.26 8.97
N ASN A 116 -7.79 1.61 8.72
CA ASN A 116 -7.05 1.78 7.49
C ASN A 116 -7.69 1.00 6.33
N ALA A 117 -8.20 -0.21 6.58
CA ALA A 117 -8.92 -0.97 5.57
C ALA A 117 -10.16 -0.20 5.06
N VAL A 118 -10.99 0.30 5.99
CA VAL A 118 -12.20 1.08 5.72
C VAL A 118 -11.88 2.44 5.09
N TYR A 119 -10.82 3.12 5.54
CA TYR A 119 -10.37 4.38 4.92
C TYR A 119 -10.09 4.18 3.43
N ILE A 120 -9.36 3.12 3.08
CA ILE A 120 -9.04 2.80 1.69
C ILE A 120 -10.30 2.45 0.91
N ILE A 121 -11.13 1.50 1.39
CA ILE A 121 -12.37 1.09 0.70
C ILE A 121 -13.27 2.30 0.42
N ASN A 122 -13.51 3.15 1.41
CA ASN A 122 -14.35 4.33 1.21
C ASN A 122 -13.74 5.30 0.19
N GLY A 123 -12.42 5.41 0.14
CA GLY A 123 -11.71 6.14 -0.92
C GLY A 123 -11.95 5.52 -2.29
N MET A 124 -11.88 4.19 -2.41
CA MET A 124 -12.09 3.47 -3.67
C MET A 124 -13.54 3.57 -4.16
N ILE A 125 -14.52 3.50 -3.25
CA ILE A 125 -15.94 3.71 -3.58
C ILE A 125 -16.17 5.12 -4.13
N ARG A 126 -15.66 6.16 -3.45
CA ARG A 126 -15.88 7.56 -3.85
C ARG A 126 -15.33 7.91 -5.22
N LYS A 127 -14.29 7.22 -5.67
CA LYS A 127 -13.69 7.41 -6.99
C LYS A 127 -14.21 6.44 -8.04
N GLU A 128 -15.18 5.59 -7.68
CA GLU A 128 -15.75 4.58 -8.56
C GLU A 128 -14.68 3.63 -9.13
N CYS A 129 -13.87 3.03 -8.25
CA CYS A 129 -12.83 2.08 -8.65
C CYS A 129 -13.42 0.88 -9.40
N GLU A 130 -12.91 0.62 -10.61
CA GLU A 130 -13.36 -0.48 -11.48
C GLU A 130 -12.40 -1.69 -11.50
N LEU A 131 -11.37 -1.69 -10.65
CA LEU A 131 -10.42 -2.81 -10.59
C LEU A 131 -11.15 -4.11 -10.21
N PRO A 132 -10.96 -5.23 -10.93
CA PRO A 132 -11.59 -6.50 -10.58
C PRO A 132 -11.31 -6.94 -9.14
N GLN A 133 -10.07 -6.73 -8.67
CA GLN A 133 -9.61 -7.08 -7.32
C GLN A 133 -10.29 -6.24 -6.22
N PHE A 134 -10.97 -5.15 -6.58
CA PHE A 134 -11.67 -4.32 -5.61
C PHE A 134 -12.82 -5.08 -4.94
N VAL A 135 -13.47 -6.00 -5.63
CA VAL A 135 -14.51 -6.86 -5.05
C VAL A 135 -13.92 -7.72 -3.92
N ASP A 136 -12.73 -8.27 -4.10
CA ASP A 136 -12.05 -9.07 -3.07
C ASP A 136 -11.72 -8.23 -1.83
N ALA A 137 -11.27 -6.99 -2.02
CA ALA A 137 -11.04 -6.07 -0.91
C ALA A 137 -12.32 -5.69 -0.17
N LEU A 138 -13.41 -5.43 -0.89
CA LEU A 138 -14.73 -5.19 -0.29
C LEU A 138 -15.20 -6.40 0.53
N VAL A 139 -15.06 -7.60 -0.02
CA VAL A 139 -15.43 -8.85 0.63
C VAL A 139 -14.60 -9.09 1.90
N ALA A 140 -13.29 -8.83 1.85
CA ALA A 140 -12.42 -8.95 3.02
C ALA A 140 -12.87 -8.03 4.16
N VAL A 141 -13.19 -6.78 3.85
CA VAL A 141 -13.70 -5.81 4.84
C VAL A 141 -15.09 -6.22 5.35
N ILE A 142 -15.99 -6.70 4.49
CA ILE A 142 -17.31 -7.19 4.88
C ILE A 142 -17.18 -8.35 5.88
N ASN A 143 -16.41 -9.38 5.55
CA ASN A 143 -16.23 -10.55 6.42
C ASN A 143 -15.67 -10.12 7.79
N TYR A 144 -14.63 -9.27 7.80
CA TYR A 144 -14.06 -8.75 9.05
C TYR A 144 -15.11 -7.99 9.89
N LEU A 145 -15.93 -7.14 9.28
CA LEU A 145 -16.96 -6.37 9.99
C LEU A 145 -18.10 -7.26 10.51
N GLU A 146 -18.47 -8.32 9.80
CA GLU A 146 -19.44 -9.31 10.26
C GLU A 146 -18.93 -10.10 11.46
N GLU A 147 -17.67 -10.53 11.43
CA GLU A 147 -17.03 -11.21 12.58
C GLU A 147 -17.01 -10.32 13.84
N LYS A 148 -17.01 -8.99 13.67
CA LYS A 148 -17.11 -8.01 14.75
C LYS A 148 -18.54 -7.64 15.15
N GLY A 149 -19.56 -8.14 14.45
CA GLY A 149 -20.97 -7.77 14.68
C GLY A 149 -21.31 -6.33 14.30
N ALA A 150 -20.57 -5.73 13.34
CA ALA A 150 -20.75 -4.34 12.91
C ALA A 150 -21.82 -4.18 11.81
N ASP A 151 -22.99 -4.80 12.00
CA ASP A 151 -24.03 -5.01 10.97
C ASP A 151 -24.42 -3.75 10.18
N LYS A 152 -24.53 -2.60 10.86
CA LYS A 152 -24.89 -1.33 10.22
C LYS A 152 -23.83 -0.87 9.20
N LYS A 153 -22.53 -1.04 9.52
CA LYS A 153 -21.44 -0.70 8.60
C LYS A 153 -21.37 -1.70 7.46
N THR A 154 -21.61 -2.97 7.75
CA THR A 154 -21.59 -4.04 6.75
C THR A 154 -22.69 -3.86 5.69
N ALA A 155 -23.89 -3.43 6.09
CA ALA A 155 -25.04 -3.31 5.20
C ALA A 155 -24.79 -2.37 3.99
N SER A 156 -24.08 -1.26 4.18
CA SER A 156 -23.77 -0.34 3.08
C SER A 156 -22.85 -0.98 2.04
N TYR A 157 -21.84 -1.73 2.47
CA TYR A 157 -20.92 -2.43 1.57
C TYR A 157 -21.59 -3.59 0.84
N LYS A 158 -22.45 -4.36 1.52
CA LYS A 158 -23.26 -5.40 0.87
C LYS A 158 -24.19 -4.84 -0.19
N ASN A 159 -24.83 -3.71 0.09
CA ASN A 159 -25.63 -3.02 -0.91
C ASN A 159 -24.77 -2.56 -2.08
N TYR A 160 -23.60 -1.96 -1.82
CA TYR A 160 -22.69 -1.53 -2.88
C TYR A 160 -22.32 -2.70 -3.83
N LEU A 161 -21.96 -3.87 -3.29
CA LEU A 161 -21.74 -5.08 -4.10
C LEU A 161 -22.98 -5.47 -4.91
N LYS A 162 -24.16 -5.49 -4.29
CA LYS A 162 -25.42 -5.83 -4.96
C LYS A 162 -25.73 -4.92 -6.15
N TRP A 163 -25.50 -3.62 -6.01
CA TRP A 163 -25.87 -2.62 -7.03
C TRP A 163 -24.82 -2.47 -8.13
N HIS A 164 -23.53 -2.58 -7.79
CA HIS A 164 -22.43 -2.33 -8.74
C HIS A 164 -21.78 -3.60 -9.30
N TYR A 165 -21.90 -4.73 -8.60
CA TYR A 165 -21.30 -6.02 -8.99
C TYR A 165 -22.33 -7.16 -8.87
N PRO A 166 -23.55 -7.04 -9.44
CA PRO A 166 -24.64 -7.99 -9.20
C PRO A 166 -24.33 -9.42 -9.65
N ASP A 167 -23.54 -9.58 -10.71
CA ASP A 167 -23.23 -10.86 -11.34
C ASP A 167 -21.88 -11.45 -10.88
N HIS A 168 -21.16 -10.76 -9.99
CA HIS A 168 -19.88 -11.25 -9.49
C HIS A 168 -20.11 -12.38 -8.48
N GLU A 169 -19.37 -13.48 -8.60
CA GLU A 169 -19.51 -14.68 -7.76
C GLU A 169 -19.48 -14.35 -6.26
N MET A 170 -18.51 -13.51 -5.86
CA MET A 170 -18.36 -13.08 -4.47
C MET A 170 -19.55 -12.24 -3.94
N THR A 171 -20.27 -11.53 -4.81
CA THR A 171 -21.50 -10.84 -4.42
C THR A 171 -22.57 -11.84 -3.99
N HIS A 172 -22.78 -12.90 -4.77
CA HIS A 172 -23.72 -13.97 -4.42
C HIS A 172 -23.31 -14.68 -3.13
N TYR A 173 -22.03 -15.01 -2.98
CA TYR A 173 -21.49 -15.60 -1.75
C TYR A 173 -21.83 -14.75 -0.51
N ILE A 174 -21.50 -13.45 -0.53
CA ILE A 174 -21.73 -12.54 0.60
C ILE A 174 -23.21 -12.34 0.93
N LEU A 175 -24.08 -12.30 -0.08
CA LEU A 175 -25.53 -12.12 0.12
C LEU A 175 -26.24 -13.40 0.56
N SER A 176 -25.67 -14.58 0.26
CA SER A 176 -26.21 -15.88 0.66
C SER A 176 -25.88 -16.28 2.10
N LYS A 177 -24.74 -15.83 2.65
CA LYS A 177 -24.29 -16.17 4.02
C LYS A 177 -25.30 -15.87 5.14
N ASN A 178 -26.21 -14.92 4.93
CA ASN A 178 -27.17 -14.47 5.94
C ASN A 178 -28.59 -15.01 5.69
N ARG A 179 -28.73 -16.11 4.92
CA ARG A 179 -29.96 -16.87 4.75
C ARG A 179 -29.88 -18.19 5.51
#